data_AF-A0A7S1F334-F1
#
_entry.id   AF-A0A7S1F334-F1
#
_cell.length_a   1.000
_cell.length_b   1.000
_cell.length_c   1.000
_cell.angle_alpha   90.00
_cell.angle_beta   90.00
_cell.angle_gamma   90.00
#
_symmetry.space_group_name_H-M   'P 1'
#
loop_
_entity.id
_entity.type
_entity.pdbx_description
1 polymer ?
#
loop_
_entity_poly.entity_id
_entity_poly.type
_entity_poly.pdbx_seq_one_letter_code
_entity_poly.pdbx_strand_id
1 'polypeptide(L)'
;NVYAQQAENVSSGMVSFSARIHGQSVALSNLAPALRFTLSMTEQLVAHGDAGLISERTCVFWNTTAAEWSQDGLHIVRENLTHLECASSHATSFALRASTATCPFCQSTMPANFLNLSTEITLGGWILLTGLFFACLVGGVVHALDR
;
A
#
# COMPACT_ATOMS: atom_id res chain seq x y z
N ASN A 1 -10.18 14.11 -15.07
CA ASN A 1 -10.73 13.16 -14.07
C ASN A 1 -9.64 12.21 -13.64
N VAL A 2 -9.02 12.51 -12.49
CA VAL A 2 -7.82 11.86 -11.95
C VAL A 2 -8.26 10.92 -10.83
N TYR A 3 -9.07 9.91 -11.17
CA TYR A 3 -9.41 8.85 -10.22
C TYR A 3 -8.77 7.57 -10.73
N ALA A 4 -7.63 7.25 -10.11
CA ALA A 4 -6.92 6.00 -10.31
C ALA A 4 -7.85 4.84 -9.95
N GLN A 5 -7.72 3.71 -10.64
CA GLN A 5 -8.60 2.56 -10.44
C GLN A 5 -8.46 2.06 -8.99
N GLN A 6 -9.58 2.11 -8.25
CA GLN A 6 -9.68 1.55 -6.91
C GLN A 6 -10.01 0.07 -7.03
N ALA A 7 -9.09 -0.78 -6.56
CA ALA A 7 -9.36 -2.19 -6.38
C ALA A 7 -9.94 -2.39 -4.97
N GLU A 8 -11.09 -3.05 -4.88
CA GLU A 8 -11.67 -3.47 -3.61
C GLU A 8 -11.27 -4.92 -3.31
N ASN A 9 -10.90 -5.19 -2.07
CA ASN A 9 -10.63 -6.54 -1.60
C ASN A 9 -11.33 -6.77 -0.25
N VAL A 10 -11.88 -7.97 -0.08
CA VAL A 10 -12.52 -8.40 1.16
C VAL A 10 -11.68 -9.51 1.77
N SER A 11 -11.47 -9.46 3.08
CA SER A 11 -10.69 -10.46 3.80
C SER A 11 -11.23 -11.87 3.57
N SER A 12 -10.34 -12.85 3.41
CA SER A 12 -10.75 -14.26 3.26
C SER A 12 -11.32 -14.82 4.56
N GLY A 13 -10.86 -14.30 5.70
CA GLY A 13 -11.38 -14.62 7.01
C GLY A 13 -12.67 -13.84 7.32
N MET A 14 -13.68 -14.56 7.81
CA MET A 14 -14.93 -13.99 8.32
C MET A 14 -15.13 -14.36 9.80
N VAL A 15 -15.67 -13.43 10.58
CA VAL A 15 -16.06 -13.67 11.98
C VAL A 15 -17.58 -13.71 12.04
N SER A 16 -18.14 -14.82 12.55
CA SER A 16 -19.59 -15.02 12.58
C SER A 16 -20.12 -15.08 14.00
N PHE A 17 -21.23 -14.40 14.24
CA PHE A 17 -22.02 -14.47 15.47
C PHE A 17 -23.38 -15.07 15.14
N SER A 18 -23.71 -16.18 15.79
CA SER A 18 -25.03 -16.81 15.66
C SER A 18 -25.61 -17.12 17.02
N ALA A 19 -26.92 -16.91 17.16
CA ALA A 19 -27.68 -17.32 18.34
C ALA A 19 -28.60 -18.48 17.96
N ARG A 20 -28.76 -19.41 18.91
CA ARG A 20 -29.65 -20.55 18.74
C ARG A 20 -30.65 -20.65 19.88
N ILE A 21 -31.91 -20.84 19.55
CA ILE A 21 -32.99 -21.10 20.50
C ILE A 21 -33.56 -22.47 20.17
N HIS A 22 -33.57 -23.39 21.14
CA HIS A 22 -33.95 -24.79 20.92
C HIS A 22 -33.22 -25.47 19.74
N GLY A 23 -31.96 -25.09 19.49
CA GLY A 23 -31.14 -25.64 18.40
C GLY A 23 -31.36 -25.00 17.03
N GLN A 24 -32.35 -24.12 16.87
CA GLN A 24 -32.59 -23.37 15.63
C GLN A 24 -31.86 -22.03 15.64
N SER A 25 -31.22 -21.68 14.53
CA SER A 25 -30.59 -20.36 14.36
C SER A 25 -31.65 -19.27 14.33
N VAL A 26 -31.46 -18.24 15.14
CA VAL A 26 -32.35 -17.07 15.21
C VAL A 26 -31.58 -15.83 14.79
N ALA A 27 -32.19 -15.01 13.94
CA ALA A 27 -31.63 -13.72 13.57
C ALA A 27 -31.71 -12.75 14.75
N LEU A 28 -30.56 -12.21 15.16
CA LEU A 28 -30.51 -11.13 16.13
C LEU A 28 -30.44 -9.81 15.38
N SER A 29 -31.40 -8.92 15.61
CA SER A 29 -31.48 -7.60 15.00
C SER A 29 -31.89 -6.56 16.04
N ASN A 30 -31.68 -5.27 15.72
CA ASN A 30 -31.96 -4.14 16.61
C ASN A 30 -31.30 -4.27 17.99
N LEU A 31 -30.06 -4.77 18.01
CA LEU A 31 -29.27 -4.93 19.23
C LEU A 31 -28.97 -3.57 19.87
N ALA A 32 -29.36 -3.44 21.14
CA ALA A 32 -29.06 -2.29 21.99
C ALA A 32 -28.61 -2.79 23.39
N PRO A 33 -27.33 -2.61 23.78
CA PRO A 33 -26.26 -1.96 23.02
C PRO A 33 -25.81 -2.76 21.79
N ALA A 34 -25.19 -2.08 20.83
CA ALA A 34 -24.66 -2.69 19.61
C ALA A 34 -23.55 -3.71 19.93
N LEU A 35 -23.47 -4.76 19.12
CA LEU A 35 -22.43 -5.78 19.20
C LEU A 35 -21.10 -5.19 18.76
N ARG A 36 -20.10 -5.16 19.66
CA ARG A 36 -18.74 -4.69 19.35
C ARG A 36 -17.81 -5.86 19.08
N PHE A 37 -17.06 -5.76 18.00
CA PHE A 37 -16.05 -6.76 17.64
C PHE A 37 -14.85 -6.08 16.96
N THR A 38 -13.72 -6.77 16.96
CA THR A 38 -12.48 -6.27 16.34
C THR A 38 -12.02 -7.26 15.29
N LEU A 39 -11.78 -6.77 14.08
CA LEU A 39 -11.18 -7.53 13.00
C LEU A 39 -9.70 -7.17 12.92
N SER A 40 -8.85 -8.18 12.93
CA SER A 40 -7.40 -8.02 12.75
C SER A 40 -7.05 -8.01 11.27
N MET A 41 -6.25 -7.03 10.88
CA MET A 41 -5.72 -6.88 9.54
C MET A 41 -4.38 -7.61 9.44
N THR A 42 -4.44 -8.95 9.49
CA THR A 42 -3.27 -9.83 9.36
C THR A 42 -3.05 -10.30 7.94
N GLU A 43 -4.09 -10.27 7.10
CA GLU A 43 -3.92 -10.51 5.68
C GLU A 43 -3.16 -9.34 5.07
N GLN A 44 -2.05 -9.66 4.40
CA GLN A 44 -1.47 -8.82 3.38
C GLN A 44 -2.59 -8.48 2.38
N LEU A 45 -3.30 -7.38 2.62
CA LEU A 45 -3.93 -6.56 1.59
C LEU A 45 -2.81 -5.87 0.79
N VAL A 46 -1.81 -6.66 0.40
CA VAL A 46 -0.74 -6.30 -0.50
C VAL A 46 -1.34 -6.54 -1.84
N ALA A 47 -1.78 -5.44 -2.46
CA ALA A 47 -1.96 -5.40 -3.90
C ALA A 47 -0.77 -6.12 -4.53
N HIS A 48 -1.05 -7.16 -5.31
CA HIS A 48 -0.06 -7.94 -6.03
C HIS A 48 0.93 -7.00 -6.72
N GLY A 49 2.14 -6.86 -6.17
CA GLY A 49 3.26 -6.15 -6.80
C GLY A 49 3.15 -4.63 -6.94
N ASP A 50 2.12 -3.97 -6.41
CA ASP A 50 1.95 -2.51 -6.56
C ASP A 50 1.93 -1.84 -5.20
N ALA A 51 2.61 -0.70 -5.07
CA ALA A 51 2.62 0.14 -3.87
C ALA A 51 1.26 0.84 -3.68
N GLY A 52 0.17 0.06 -3.68
CA GLY A 52 -1.18 0.52 -3.41
C GLY A 52 -1.30 0.88 -1.95
N LEU A 53 -1.46 2.18 -1.68
CA LEU A 53 -1.81 2.64 -0.34
C LEU A 53 -3.27 2.25 -0.09
N ILE A 54 -3.56 1.63 1.05
CA ILE A 54 -4.94 1.40 1.47
C ILE A 54 -5.57 2.76 1.73
N SER A 55 -6.56 3.12 0.92
CA SER A 55 -7.25 4.40 0.99
C SER A 55 -8.41 4.38 1.98
N GLU A 56 -9.07 3.24 2.12
CA GLU A 56 -10.24 3.11 2.98
C GLU A 56 -10.35 1.69 3.54
N ARG A 57 -10.88 1.60 4.77
CA ARG A 57 -11.17 0.34 5.45
C ARG A 57 -12.57 0.41 6.05
N THR A 58 -13.32 -0.66 5.92
CA THR A 58 -14.68 -0.74 6.49
C THR A 58 -15.05 -2.17 6.86
N CYS A 59 -15.98 -2.31 7.80
CA CYS A 59 -16.59 -3.59 8.13
C CYS A 59 -17.78 -3.83 7.22
N VAL A 60 -17.89 -5.05 6.71
CA VAL A 60 -18.99 -5.47 5.85
C VAL A 60 -19.58 -6.78 6.33
N PHE A 61 -20.83 -7.03 5.96
CA PHE A 61 -21.44 -8.36 6.04
C PHE A 61 -22.00 -8.74 4.66
N TRP A 62 -22.15 -10.04 4.41
CA TRP A 62 -22.79 -10.50 3.19
C TRP A 62 -24.31 -10.39 3.33
N ASN A 63 -24.92 -9.45 2.61
CA ASN A 63 -26.36 -9.30 2.50
C ASN A 63 -26.89 -10.34 1.50
N THR A 64 -27.51 -11.41 2.02
CA THR A 64 -28.02 -12.50 1.19
C THR A 64 -29.22 -12.10 0.33
N THR A 65 -29.97 -11.06 0.71
CA THR A 65 -31.13 -10.58 -0.06
C THR A 65 -30.69 -9.80 -1.29
N ALA A 66 -29.70 -8.92 -1.13
CA ALA A 66 -29.14 -8.13 -2.23
C ALA A 66 -28.00 -8.85 -2.97
N ALA A 67 -27.53 -9.98 -2.43
CA ALA A 67 -26.37 -10.73 -2.93
C ALA A 67 -25.11 -9.84 -3.07
N GLU A 68 -24.89 -8.99 -2.07
CA GLU A 68 -23.77 -8.05 -2.04
C GLU A 68 -23.22 -7.86 -0.63
N TRP A 69 -22.01 -7.34 -0.52
CA TRP A 69 -21.44 -6.89 0.73
C TRP A 69 -22.02 -5.53 1.12
N SER A 70 -22.62 -5.45 2.31
CA SER A 70 -23.25 -4.24 2.84
C SER A 70 -22.58 -3.75 4.13
N GLN A 71 -22.72 -2.45 4.38
CA GLN A 71 -22.31 -1.75 5.61
C GLN A 71 -23.53 -1.32 6.45
N ASP A 72 -24.75 -1.71 6.06
CA ASP A 72 -25.97 -1.25 6.72
C ASP A 72 -26.02 -1.69 8.18
N GLY A 73 -26.18 -0.75 9.09
CA GLY A 73 -26.20 -1.02 10.53
C GLY A 73 -24.84 -1.38 11.13
N LEU A 74 -23.75 -1.18 10.37
CA LEU A 74 -22.37 -1.25 10.85
C LEU A 74 -21.79 0.15 11.03
N HIS A 75 -21.02 0.33 12.10
CA HIS A 75 -20.32 1.58 12.39
C HIS A 75 -18.90 1.28 12.84
N ILE A 76 -17.92 2.03 12.32
CA ILE A 76 -16.54 1.95 12.79
C ILE A 76 -16.46 2.71 14.11
N VAL A 77 -16.04 2.01 15.16
CA VAL A 77 -15.84 2.59 16.49
C VAL A 77 -14.41 3.11 16.63
N ARG A 78 -13.45 2.35 16.12
CA ARG A 78 -12.04 2.68 16.17
C ARG A 78 -11.29 2.03 15.02
N GLU A 79 -10.37 2.78 14.43
CA GLU A 79 -9.46 2.28 13.41
C GLU A 79 -8.02 2.48 13.86
N ASN A 80 -7.21 1.44 13.73
CA ASN A 80 -5.75 1.47 13.83
C ASN A 80 -5.16 0.75 12.62
N LEU A 81 -3.84 0.87 12.41
CA LEU A 81 -3.15 0.27 11.26
C LEU A 81 -3.35 -1.25 11.12
N THR A 82 -3.57 -1.94 12.24
CA THR A 82 -3.64 -3.41 12.30
C THR A 82 -5.01 -3.94 12.73
N HIS A 83 -5.92 -3.06 13.17
CA HIS A 83 -7.19 -3.47 13.76
C HIS A 83 -8.30 -2.49 13.39
N LEU A 84 -9.45 -3.04 13.03
CA LEU A 84 -10.67 -2.29 12.80
C LEU A 84 -11.72 -2.77 13.80
N GLU A 85 -12.14 -1.87 14.68
CA GLU A 85 -13.20 -2.11 15.65
C GLU A 85 -14.53 -1.61 15.11
N CYS A 86 -15.54 -2.48 15.11
CA CYS A 86 -16.85 -2.21 14.55
C CYS A 86 -17.96 -2.52 15.55
N ALA A 87 -19.04 -1.75 15.43
CA ALA A 87 -20.30 -1.95 16.14
C ALA A 87 -21.39 -2.32 15.13
N SER A 88 -22.16 -3.35 15.45
CA SER A 88 -23.29 -3.82 14.63
C SER A 88 -24.60 -3.85 15.40
N SER A 89 -25.69 -3.45 14.75
CA SER A 89 -27.06 -3.59 15.27
C SER A 89 -27.66 -5.00 15.08
N HIS A 90 -26.95 -5.91 14.43
CA HIS A 90 -27.42 -7.26 14.12
C HIS A 90 -26.28 -8.29 14.18
N ALA A 91 -26.60 -9.57 14.35
CA ALA A 91 -25.61 -10.64 14.34
C ALA A 91 -25.62 -11.39 13.00
N THR A 92 -24.45 -11.52 12.38
CA THR A 92 -24.24 -12.16 11.08
C THR A 92 -22.76 -12.58 10.95
N SER A 93 -22.27 -12.77 9.74
CA SER A 93 -20.87 -12.97 9.39
C SER A 93 -20.26 -11.67 8.87
N PHE A 94 -19.23 -11.20 9.56
CA PHE A 94 -18.54 -9.96 9.26
C PHE A 94 -17.18 -10.22 8.64
N ALA A 95 -16.77 -9.35 7.73
CA ALA A 95 -15.47 -9.33 7.09
C ALA A 95 -14.94 -7.88 7.01
N LEU A 96 -13.65 -7.76 6.70
CA LEU A 96 -13.02 -6.47 6.45
C LEU A 96 -12.97 -6.23 4.95
N ARG A 97 -13.45 -5.07 4.50
CA ARG A 97 -13.25 -4.58 3.13
C ARG A 97 -12.21 -3.47 3.16
N ALA A 98 -11.26 -3.53 2.24
CA ALA A 98 -10.28 -2.47 2.00
C ALA A 98 -10.29 -2.04 0.54
N SER A 99 -10.18 -0.74 0.30
CA SER A 99 -9.91 -0.18 -1.02
C SER A 99 -8.45 0.24 -1.10
N THR A 100 -7.80 -0.10 -2.22
CA THR A 100 -6.44 0.36 -2.49
C THR A 100 -6.47 1.45 -3.54
N ALA A 101 -5.82 2.57 -3.27
CA ALA A 101 -5.52 3.58 -4.26
C ALA A 101 -4.19 3.24 -4.92
N THR A 102 -4.20 3.11 -6.24
CA THR A 102 -2.97 3.04 -7.03
C THR A 102 -2.29 4.40 -7.00
N CYS A 103 -1.00 4.42 -6.64
CA CYS A 103 -0.19 5.62 -6.74
C CYS A 103 0.34 5.74 -8.17
N PRO A 104 -0.20 6.64 -9.01
CA PRO A 104 0.20 6.72 -10.42
C PRO A 104 1.68 7.11 -10.60
N PHE A 105 2.27 7.75 -9.59
CA PHE A 105 3.68 8.15 -9.62
C PHE A 105 4.63 7.02 -9.15
N CYS A 106 4.12 6.05 -8.38
CA CYS A 106 4.92 4.97 -7.81
C CYS A 106 5.16 3.83 -8.82
N GLN A 107 4.34 3.75 -9.87
CA GLN A 107 4.53 2.82 -10.99
C GLN A 107 5.64 3.24 -11.97
N SER A 108 6.32 4.36 -11.69
CA SER A 108 7.51 4.74 -12.44
C SER A 108 8.66 3.84 -12.02
N THR A 109 8.73 2.64 -12.60
CA THR A 109 9.96 1.87 -12.67
C THR A 109 10.99 2.77 -13.33
N MET A 110 11.83 3.44 -12.53
CA MET A 110 13.03 4.06 -13.07
C MET A 110 13.78 2.91 -13.76
N PRO A 111 14.04 2.97 -15.08
CA PRO A 111 14.84 1.95 -15.71
C PRO A 111 16.16 1.92 -14.94
N ALA A 112 16.59 0.72 -14.51
CA ALA A 112 17.84 0.49 -13.77
C ALA A 112 19.09 1.10 -14.44
N ASN A 113 18.91 1.58 -15.67
CA ASN A 113 19.87 2.24 -16.53
C ASN A 113 20.14 3.71 -16.12
N PHE A 114 19.30 4.36 -15.30
CA PHE A 114 19.51 5.78 -14.93
C PHE A 114 20.70 5.99 -13.98
N LEU A 115 21.09 4.96 -13.23
CA LEU A 115 22.31 4.95 -12.42
C LEU A 115 23.49 4.28 -13.13
N ASN A 116 23.35 3.91 -14.41
CA ASN A 116 24.47 3.51 -15.23
C ASN A 116 25.07 4.77 -15.84
N LEU A 117 25.66 5.60 -14.98
CA LEU A 117 26.61 6.64 -15.40
C LEU A 117 27.80 5.86 -15.97
N SER A 118 27.73 5.59 -17.28
CA SER A 118 28.65 4.73 -18.00
C SER A 118 30.08 5.10 -17.65
N THR A 119 30.84 4.14 -17.13
CA THR A 119 32.30 4.17 -17.06
C THR A 119 32.88 4.00 -18.46
N GLU A 120 32.50 4.88 -19.37
CA GLU A 120 33.09 5.05 -20.69
C GLU A 120 33.77 6.42 -20.70
N ILE A 121 34.66 6.66 -19.72
CA ILE A 121 35.77 7.59 -19.98
C ILE A 121 36.64 6.85 -20.99
N THR A 122 36.34 7.09 -22.27
CA THR A 122 37.12 6.54 -23.37
C THR A 122 38.60 6.81 -23.14
N LEU A 123 39.48 5.93 -23.64
CA LEU A 123 40.94 6.08 -23.54
C LEU A 123 41.44 7.49 -23.91
N GLY A 124 40.73 8.19 -24.80
CA GLY A 124 41.01 9.59 -25.15
C GLY A 124 40.82 10.60 -24.00
N GLY A 125 39.86 10.39 -23.11
CA GLY A 125 39.62 11.26 -21.95
C GLY A 125 40.77 11.22 -20.94
N TRP A 126 41.34 10.03 -20.70
CA TRP A 126 42.51 9.86 -19.84
C TRP A 126 43.79 10.44 -20.46
N ILE A 127 43.94 10.34 -21.79
CA ILE A 127 45.09 10.92 -22.51
C ILE A 127 45.05 12.46 -22.42
N LEU A 128 43.87 13.08 -22.55
CA LEU A 128 43.75 14.53 -22.42
C LEU A 128 44.07 15.01 -20.99
N LEU A 129 43.56 14.32 -19.98
CA LEU A 129 43.82 14.65 -18.57
C LEU A 129 45.31 14.52 -18.21
N THR A 130 45.95 13.45 -18.66
CA THR A 130 47.39 13.23 -18.39
C THR A 130 48.28 14.21 -19.16
N GLY A 131 47.95 14.51 -20.42
CA GLY A 131 48.66 15.51 -21.22
C GLY A 131 48.60 16.92 -20.63
N LEU A 132 47.42 17.33 -20.14
CA LEU A 132 47.23 18.65 -19.54
C LEU A 132 48.02 18.80 -18.23
N PHE A 133 48.05 17.74 -17.42
CA PHE A 133 48.86 17.71 -16.19
C PHE A 133 50.36 17.82 -16.48
N PHE A 134 50.85 17.12 -17.50
CA PHE A 134 52.27 17.19 -17.88
C PHE A 134 52.66 18.56 -18.43
N ALA A 135 51.80 19.18 -19.24
CA ALA A 135 52.01 20.54 -19.73
C ALA A 135 52.08 21.57 -18.59
N CYS A 136 51.23 21.45 -17.57
CA CYS A 136 51.29 22.31 -16.38
C CYS A 136 52.59 22.11 -15.58
N LEU A 137 53.06 20.87 -15.41
CA LEU A 137 54.31 20.60 -14.70
C LEU A 137 55.52 21.18 -15.44
N VAL A 138 55.62 20.93 -16.74
CA VAL A 138 56.74 21.46 -17.55
C VAL A 138 56.66 22.98 -17.63
N GLY A 139 55.46 23.55 -17.85
CA GLY A 139 55.24 24.99 -17.83
C GLY A 139 55.63 25.62 -16.49
N GLY A 140 55.26 25.01 -15.37
CA GLY A 140 55.65 25.46 -14.04
C GLY A 140 57.16 25.40 -13.78
N VAL A 141 57.84 24.33 -14.24
CA VAL A 141 59.29 24.19 -14.11
C VAL A 141 60.04 25.19 -14.98
N VAL A 142 59.62 25.39 -16.24
CA VAL A 142 60.23 26.40 -17.12
C VAL A 142 60.04 27.80 -16.55
N HIS A 143 58.84 28.11 -16.03
CA HIS A 143 58.57 29.41 -15.41
C HIS A 143 59.32 29.62 -14.08
N ALA A 144 59.72 28.54 -13.39
CA ALA A 144 60.54 28.58 -12.19
C ALA A 144 62.06 28.66 -12.51
N LEU A 145 62.49 28.25 -13.70
CA LEU A 145 63.87 28.39 -14.18
C LEU A 145 64.17 29.76 -14.79
N ASP A 146 63.14 30.49 -15.22
CA ASP A 146 63.23 31.87 -15.75
C ASP A 146 63.16 32.95 -14.64
N ARG A 147 63.20 32.56 -13.36
CA ARG A 147 63.19 33.45 -12.20
C ARG A 147 64.42 33.26 -11.34
#